data_AF-A0AAU5MNQ2-F1
#
_entry.id   AF-A0AAU5MNQ2-F1
#
_cell.length_a   1.000
_cell.length_b   1.000
_cell.length_c   1.000
_cell.angle_alpha   90.00
_cell.angle_beta   90.00
_cell.angle_gamma   90.00
#
_symmetry.space_group_name_H-M   'P 1'
#
loop_
_entity.id
_entity.type
_entity.pdbx_description
1 polymer ?
#
loop_
_entity_poly.entity_id
_entity_poly.type
_entity_poly.pdbx_seq_one_letter_code
_entity_poly.pdbx_strand_id
1 'polypeptide(L)'
;MIRALLSEGVVMSQPMEHRTVTANQARSEYVTKCNEIIEIELVIAFLDKAITDSLNRAEPVVAISNDATAVYASEAFWQLLDLYREATDRRLDLYAARDYAYAVWKSATPTESGQATAVDAYVSTPVSTNS
;
A
#
# COMPACT_ATOMS: atom_id res chain seq x y z
N MET A 1 48.59 22.06 23.48
CA MET A 1 49.71 21.10 23.35
C MET A 1 49.18 19.71 23.71
N ILE A 2 48.93 18.89 22.67
CA ILE A 2 49.20 17.44 22.64
C ILE A 2 48.27 16.46 23.43
N ARG A 3 47.60 15.60 22.64
CA ARG A 3 47.16 14.18 22.83
C ARG A 3 45.98 13.91 23.77
N ALA A 4 44.85 13.34 23.34
CA ALA A 4 44.58 12.10 22.56
C ALA A 4 44.85 10.80 23.34
N LEU A 5 43.78 10.21 23.89
CA LEU A 5 43.57 8.78 24.17
C LEU A 5 42.02 8.58 24.21
N LEU A 6 41.36 8.30 23.08
CA LEU A 6 41.06 6.94 22.57
C LEU A 6 40.54 5.99 23.66
N SER A 7 39.22 6.03 23.86
CA SER A 7 38.44 4.83 24.19
C SER A 7 37.37 4.74 23.11
N GLU A 8 37.65 3.87 22.15
CA GLU A 8 36.77 3.49 21.04
C GLU A 8 35.52 2.82 21.60
N GLY A 9 34.52 3.63 21.94
CA GLY A 9 33.15 3.18 21.94
C GLY A 9 32.75 2.98 20.49
N VAL A 10 33.04 1.79 19.95
CA VAL A 10 32.51 1.32 18.67
C VAL A 10 30.99 1.36 18.78
N VAL A 11 30.38 2.48 18.38
CA VAL A 11 29.00 2.48 17.96
C VAL A 11 29.03 1.65 16.69
N MET A 12 28.70 0.37 16.83
CA MET A 12 28.36 -0.52 15.74
C MET A 12 27.31 0.24 14.93
N SER A 13 27.74 0.90 13.85
CA SER A 13 26.85 1.28 12.78
C SER A 13 26.20 -0.02 12.38
N GLN A 14 24.95 -0.24 12.79
CA GLN A 14 24.17 -1.32 12.20
C GLN A 14 24.36 -1.15 10.69
N PRO A 15 24.82 -2.18 9.97
CA PRO A 15 24.82 -2.08 8.52
C PRO A 15 23.37 -1.76 8.17
N MET A 16 23.12 -0.57 7.63
CA MET A 16 21.89 -0.35 6.89
C MET A 16 21.90 -1.46 5.85
N GLU A 17 21.03 -2.46 6.04
CA GLU A 17 20.74 -3.41 5.00
C GLU A 17 20.16 -2.58 3.87
N HIS A 18 21.04 -2.09 2.98
CA HIS A 18 20.67 -1.75 1.63
C HIS A 18 20.09 -3.04 1.08
N ARG A 19 18.78 -3.18 1.22
CA ARG A 19 18.03 -4.26 0.61
C ARG A 19 18.13 -3.97 -0.87
N THR A 20 19.17 -4.50 -1.49
CA THR A 20 19.31 -4.51 -2.94
C THR A 20 18.11 -5.28 -3.46
N VAL A 21 17.07 -4.56 -3.89
CA VAL A 21 15.95 -5.17 -4.60
C VAL A 21 16.40 -5.35 -6.04
N THR A 22 16.59 -6.60 -6.44
CA THR A 22 16.95 -6.91 -7.84
C THR A 22 15.81 -6.49 -8.77
N ALA A 23 16.14 -6.12 -10.03
CA ALA A 23 15.13 -5.76 -11.04
C ALA A 23 14.02 -6.82 -11.19
N ASN A 24 14.37 -8.11 -11.05
CA ASN A 24 13.42 -9.22 -11.10
C ASN A 24 12.47 -9.26 -9.90
N GLN A 25 12.98 -8.95 -8.70
CA GLN A 25 12.15 -8.87 -7.50
C GLN A 25 11.17 -7.69 -7.60
N ALA A 26 11.64 -6.51 -8.00
CA ALA A 26 10.78 -5.33 -8.19
C ALA A 26 9.71 -5.56 -9.26
N ARG A 27 10.06 -6.26 -10.36
CA ARG A 27 9.10 -6.67 -11.39
C ARG A 27 8.04 -7.63 -10.82
N SER A 28 8.46 -8.61 -10.03
CA SER A 28 7.52 -9.54 -9.39
C SER A 28 6.57 -8.81 -8.46
N GLU A 29 7.09 -7.91 -7.62
CA GLU A 29 6.28 -7.09 -6.71
C GLU A 29 5.29 -6.20 -7.48
N TYR A 30 5.72 -5.58 -8.59
CA TYR A 30 4.83 -4.82 -9.47
C TYR A 30 3.67 -5.67 -10.01
N VAL A 31 3.95 -6.88 -10.53
CA VAL A 31 2.91 -7.79 -11.03
C VAL A 31 1.96 -8.21 -9.92
N THR A 32 2.49 -8.53 -8.74
CA THR A 32 1.67 -8.85 -7.56
C THR A 32 0.74 -7.69 -7.20
N LYS A 33 1.24 -6.44 -7.18
CA LYS A 33 0.40 -5.28 -6.90
C LYS A 33 -0.66 -5.04 -7.97
N CYS A 34 -0.36 -5.27 -9.24
CA CYS A 34 -1.38 -5.22 -10.30
C CYS A 34 -2.51 -6.24 -10.07
N ASN A 35 -2.19 -7.47 -9.66
CA ASN A 35 -3.21 -8.48 -9.36
C ASN A 35 -4.03 -8.12 -8.12
N GLU A 36 -3.37 -7.66 -7.04
CA GLU A 36 -4.06 -7.18 -5.83
C GLU A 36 -5.01 -6.00 -6.14
N ILE A 37 -4.64 -5.12 -7.09
CA ILE A 37 -5.51 -4.02 -7.57
C ILE A 37 -6.76 -4.57 -8.26
N ILE A 38 -6.62 -5.57 -9.14
CA ILE A 38 -7.77 -6.19 -9.81
C ILE A 38 -8.73 -6.80 -8.77
N GLU A 39 -8.18 -7.52 -7.80
CA GLU A 39 -8.96 -8.14 -6.73
C GLU A 39 -9.72 -7.11 -5.89
N ILE A 40 -9.05 -6.03 -5.45
CA ILE A 40 -9.73 -5.00 -4.65
C ILE A 40 -10.79 -4.24 -5.47
N GLU A 41 -10.58 -4.05 -6.77
CA GLU A 41 -11.58 -3.42 -7.65
C GLU A 41 -12.84 -4.28 -7.79
N LEU A 42 -12.70 -5.61 -7.85
CA LEU A 42 -13.82 -6.53 -7.82
C LEU A 42 -14.57 -6.47 -6.47
N VAL A 43 -13.85 -6.36 -5.35
CA VAL A 43 -14.45 -6.20 -4.02
C VAL A 43 -15.23 -4.89 -3.93
N ILE A 44 -14.67 -3.78 -4.40
CA ILE A 44 -15.35 -2.46 -4.44
C ILE A 44 -16.63 -2.55 -5.28
N ALA A 45 -16.57 -3.15 -6.47
CA ALA A 45 -17.75 -3.32 -7.32
C ALA A 45 -18.84 -4.19 -6.66
N PHE A 46 -18.45 -5.23 -5.92
CA PHE A 46 -19.38 -6.04 -5.13
C PHE A 46 -20.01 -5.21 -4.00
N LEU A 47 -19.22 -4.42 -3.28
CA LEU A 47 -19.70 -3.56 -2.20
C LEU A 47 -20.66 -2.48 -2.71
N ASP A 48 -20.38 -1.84 -3.84
CA ASP A 48 -21.29 -0.88 -4.48
C ASP A 48 -22.66 -1.52 -4.75
N LYS A 49 -22.67 -2.74 -5.28
CA LYS A 49 -23.90 -3.49 -5.51
C LYS A 49 -24.61 -3.82 -4.19
N ALA A 50 -23.89 -4.31 -3.18
CA ALA A 50 -24.45 -4.66 -1.89
C ALA A 50 -25.05 -3.45 -1.16
N ILE A 51 -24.40 -2.29 -1.23
CA ILE A 51 -24.89 -1.01 -0.69
C ILE A 51 -26.18 -0.61 -1.40
N THR A 52 -26.21 -0.67 -2.74
CA THR A 52 -27.40 -0.37 -3.55
C THR A 52 -28.56 -1.31 -3.20
N ASP A 53 -28.30 -2.61 -3.13
CA ASP A 53 -29.30 -3.62 -2.77
C ASP A 53 -29.79 -3.42 -1.31
N SER A 54 -28.92 -2.99 -0.40
CA SER A 54 -29.27 -2.67 0.98
C SER A 54 -30.19 -1.45 1.06
N LEU A 55 -29.89 -0.37 0.34
CA LEU A 55 -30.75 0.82 0.27
C LEU A 55 -32.15 0.49 -0.26
N ASN A 56 -32.22 -0.29 -1.35
CA ASN A 56 -33.49 -0.72 -1.94
C ASN A 56 -34.33 -1.58 -0.99
N ARG A 57 -33.71 -2.31 -0.06
CA ARG A 57 -34.41 -3.10 0.97
C ARG A 57 -34.75 -2.29 2.21
N ALA A 58 -33.94 -1.30 2.57
CA ALA A 58 -34.14 -0.47 3.75
C ALA A 58 -35.29 0.53 3.56
N GLU A 59 -35.43 1.12 2.37
CA GLU A 59 -36.49 2.08 2.04
C GLU A 59 -37.91 1.58 2.38
N PRO A 60 -38.35 0.36 2.00
CA PRO A 60 -39.67 -0.15 2.37
C PRO A 60 -39.78 -0.61 3.84
N VAL A 61 -38.68 -0.97 4.50
CA VAL A 61 -38.69 -1.49 5.88
C VAL A 61 -38.81 -0.36 6.90
N VAL A 62 -38.09 0.75 6.71
CA VAL A 62 -38.17 1.93 7.60
C VAL A 62 -39.53 2.62 7.51
N ALA A 63 -40.21 2.54 6.36
CA ALA A 63 -41.53 3.12 6.17
C ALA A 63 -42.68 2.34 6.86
N ILE A 64 -42.46 1.05 7.19
CA ILE A 64 -43.53 0.13 7.61
C ILE A 64 -43.32 -0.45 9.02
N SER A 65 -42.09 -0.50 9.53
CA SER A 65 -41.72 -1.28 10.73
C SER A 65 -40.97 -0.44 11.76
N ASN A 66 -41.47 -0.45 13.00
CA ASN A 66 -40.76 0.06 14.18
C ASN A 66 -40.08 -1.09 14.95
N ASP A 67 -38.78 -0.91 15.22
CA ASP A 67 -37.98 -1.37 16.36
C ASP A 67 -36.77 -2.28 16.13
N ALA A 68 -36.83 -3.44 15.47
CA ALA A 68 -35.65 -4.33 15.42
C ALA A 68 -35.05 -4.52 14.02
N THR A 69 -35.89 -4.81 13.03
CA THR A 69 -35.44 -5.07 11.65
C THR A 69 -34.89 -3.82 10.98
N ALA A 70 -35.48 -2.65 11.25
CA ALA A 70 -35.00 -1.37 10.76
C ALA A 70 -33.63 -1.00 11.34
N VAL A 71 -33.41 -1.26 12.64
CA VAL A 71 -32.12 -1.01 13.31
C VAL A 71 -31.03 -1.92 12.75
N TYR A 72 -31.29 -3.23 12.65
CA TYR A 72 -30.35 -4.18 12.07
C TYR A 72 -30.00 -3.87 10.60
N ALA A 73 -30.99 -3.49 9.79
CA ALA A 73 -30.75 -3.07 8.41
C ALA A 73 -29.89 -1.80 8.34
N SER A 74 -30.09 -0.84 9.25
CA SER A 74 -29.27 0.37 9.32
C SER A 74 -27.83 0.05 9.75
N GLU A 75 -27.62 -0.80 10.75
CA GLU A 75 -26.27 -1.18 11.19
C GLU A 75 -25.50 -1.90 10.08
N ALA A 76 -26.15 -2.86 9.40
CA ALA A 76 -25.54 -3.57 8.28
C ALA A 76 -25.19 -2.62 7.11
N PHE A 77 -26.03 -1.61 6.84
CA PHE A 77 -25.73 -0.58 5.85
C PHE A 77 -24.48 0.24 6.21
N TRP A 78 -24.35 0.68 7.46
CA TRP A 78 -23.16 1.42 7.90
C TRP A 78 -21.89 0.58 7.83
N GLN A 79 -21.96 -0.70 8.18
CA GLN A 79 -20.83 -1.63 8.03
C GLN A 79 -20.40 -1.78 6.57
N LEU A 80 -21.34 -1.85 5.62
CA LEU A 80 -21.01 -1.90 4.20
C LEU A 80 -20.30 -0.63 3.72
N LEU A 81 -20.69 0.55 4.22
CA LEU A 81 -20.03 1.81 3.91
C LEU A 81 -18.61 1.88 4.49
N ASP A 82 -18.41 1.38 5.72
CA ASP A 82 -17.07 1.32 6.33
C ASP A 82 -16.14 0.39 5.54
N LEU A 83 -16.61 -0.80 5.15
CA LEU A 83 -15.86 -1.71 4.30
C LEU A 83 -15.54 -1.11 2.94
N TYR A 84 -16.47 -0.36 2.35
CA TYR A 84 -16.25 0.33 1.08
C TYR A 84 -15.16 1.39 1.18
N ARG A 85 -15.18 2.18 2.26
CA ARG A 85 -14.14 3.17 2.55
C ARG A 85 -12.79 2.50 2.72
N GLU A 86 -12.69 1.46 3.55
CA GLU A 86 -11.45 0.72 3.78
C GLU A 86 -10.90 0.11 2.47
N ALA A 87 -11.76 -0.48 1.65
CA ALA A 87 -11.36 -1.03 0.35
C ALA A 87 -10.84 0.06 -0.60
N THR A 88 -11.46 1.25 -0.58
CA THR A 88 -11.04 2.39 -1.39
C THR A 88 -9.67 2.94 -0.94
N ASP A 89 -9.47 3.08 0.36
CA ASP A 89 -8.18 3.51 0.94
C ASP A 89 -7.09 2.49 0.59
N ARG A 90 -7.39 1.19 0.77
CA ARG A 90 -6.48 0.11 0.40
C ARG A 90 -6.11 0.13 -1.08
N ARG A 91 -7.07 0.45 -1.96
CA ARG A 91 -6.81 0.60 -3.40
C ARG A 91 -5.82 1.73 -3.69
N LEU A 92 -5.94 2.87 -3.01
CA LEU A 92 -4.99 3.98 -3.15
C LEU A 92 -3.58 3.55 -2.73
N ASP A 93 -3.45 2.86 -1.60
CA ASP A 93 -2.16 2.32 -1.14
C ASP A 93 -1.56 1.33 -2.14
N LEU A 94 -2.39 0.48 -2.74
CA LEU A 94 -1.96 -0.48 -3.76
C LEU A 94 -1.46 0.22 -5.03
N TYR A 95 -2.13 1.29 -5.47
CA TYR A 95 -1.66 2.10 -6.58
C TYR A 95 -0.31 2.76 -6.28
N ALA A 96 -0.14 3.35 -5.10
CA ALA A 96 1.13 3.92 -4.68
C ALA A 96 2.25 2.87 -4.62
N ALA A 97 1.96 1.68 -4.08
CA ALA A 97 2.92 0.57 -4.01
C ALA A 97 3.29 0.03 -5.39
N ARG A 98 2.33 -0.07 -6.32
CA ARG A 98 2.57 -0.44 -7.72
C ARG A 98 3.52 0.56 -8.38
N ASP A 99 3.24 1.85 -8.25
CA ASP A 99 4.03 2.91 -8.89
C ASP A 99 5.46 2.95 -8.34
N TYR A 100 5.61 2.73 -7.03
CA TYR A 100 6.92 2.54 -6.40
C TYR A 100 7.67 1.32 -6.97
N ALA A 101 7.04 0.15 -7.00
CA ALA A 101 7.65 -1.08 -7.51
C ALA A 101 8.05 -0.93 -8.99
N TYR A 102 7.24 -0.23 -9.79
CA TYR A 102 7.55 0.09 -11.17
C TYR A 102 8.78 1.00 -11.30
N ALA A 103 8.85 2.06 -10.48
CA ALA A 103 9.98 2.98 -10.47
C ALA A 103 11.28 2.27 -10.09
N VAL A 104 11.24 1.41 -9.06
CA VAL A 104 12.39 0.58 -8.65
C VAL A 104 12.80 -0.34 -9.79
N TRP A 105 11.86 -1.07 -10.39
CA TRP A 105 12.14 -1.97 -11.51
C TRP A 105 12.79 -1.22 -12.68
N LYS A 106 12.24 -0.08 -13.09
CA LYS A 106 12.80 0.80 -14.13
C LYS A 106 14.23 1.23 -13.81
N SER A 107 14.48 1.68 -12.58
CA SER A 107 15.80 2.17 -12.15
C SER A 107 16.86 1.05 -12.09
N ALA A 108 16.44 -0.18 -11.78
CA ALA A 108 17.31 -1.34 -11.72
C ALA A 108 17.50 -2.04 -13.07
N THR A 109 16.74 -1.66 -14.10
CA THR A 109 16.90 -2.20 -15.45
C THR A 109 18.00 -1.41 -16.17
N PRO A 110 19.11 -2.04 -16.57
CA PRO A 110 20.19 -1.33 -17.25
C PRO A 110 19.67 -0.76 -18.58
N THR A 111 19.72 0.57 -18.72
CA THR A 111 19.45 1.25 -19.98
C THR A 111 20.42 0.78 -21.07
N GLU A 112 19.90 0.54 -22.27
CA GLU A 112 20.57 -0.06 -23.44
C GLU A 112 21.86 0.63 -23.94
N SER A 113 22.34 1.69 -23.28
CA SER A 113 23.67 2.25 -23.52
C SER A 113 24.71 1.50 -22.69
N GLY A 114 25.21 0.41 -23.26
CA GLY A 114 26.15 -0.55 -22.70
C GLY A 114 27.12 -0.06 -21.61
N GLN A 115 26.94 -0.61 -20.42
CA GLN A 115 28.02 -1.19 -19.64
C GLN A 115 27.38 -2.13 -18.61
N ALA A 116 27.60 -3.42 -18.81
CA ALA A 116 27.17 -4.47 -17.90
C ALA A 116 27.98 -4.38 -16.61
N THR A 117 27.52 -3.55 -15.69
CA THR A 117 27.69 -3.76 -14.26
C THR A 117 26.30 -3.64 -13.69
N ALA A 118 25.78 -4.73 -13.10
CA ALA A 118 24.56 -4.71 -12.33
C ALA A 118 24.76 -3.71 -11.18
N VAL A 119 24.34 -2.46 -11.39
CA VAL A 119 24.37 -1.43 -10.37
C VAL A 119 23.08 -1.59 -9.59
N ASP A 120 23.21 -2.15 -8.39
CA ASP A 120 22.19 -2.14 -7.37
C ASP A 120 21.62 -0.72 -7.25
N ALA A 121 20.30 -0.57 -7.45
CA ALA A 121 19.64 0.72 -7.34
C ALA A 121 19.62 1.15 -5.87
N TYR A 122 20.57 2.00 -5.46
CA TYR A 122 20.61 2.61 -4.14
C TYR A 122 19.54 3.70 -4.03
N VAL A 123 18.37 3.37 -3.47
CA VAL A 123 17.36 4.37 -3.09
C VAL A 123 17.63 4.81 -1.65
N SER A 124 18.14 6.03 -1.47
CA SER A 124 18.24 6.66 -0.14
C SER A 124 16.93 7.38 0.17
N THR A 125 16.27 7.02 1.27
CA THR A 125 15.15 7.82 1.81
C THR A 125 15.70 9.11 2.42
N PRO A 126 15.08 10.28 2.18
CA PRO A 126 15.57 11.54 2.74
C PRO A 126 15.38 11.55 4.26
N VAL A 127 16.47 11.84 4.98
CA VAL A 127 16.45 12.11 6.42
C VAL A 127 15.68 13.41 6.65
N SER A 128 14.59 13.35 7.40
CA SER A 128 13.94 14.54 7.97
C SER A 128 14.96 15.28 8.82
N THR A 129 15.42 16.43 8.33
CA THR A 129 16.24 17.36 9.09
C THR A 129 15.31 18.24 9.92
N ASN A 130 15.08 17.85 11.18
CA ASN A 130 14.55 18.79 12.17
C ASN A 130 15.62 19.86 12.40
N SER A 131 15.34 21.08 11.95
CA SER A 131 16.11 22.29 12.28
C SER A 131 15.68 22.84 13.64
#